data_AF-Q4DPX5-F1
#
_entry.id   AF-Q4DPX5-F1
#
_cell.length_a   1.000
_cell.length_b   1.000
_cell.length_c   1.000
_cell.angle_alpha   90.00
_cell.angle_beta   90.00
_cell.angle_gamma   90.00
#
_symmetry.space_group_name_H-M   'P 1'
#
loop_
_entity.id
_entity.type
_entity.pdbx_description
1 polymer ?
#
loop_
_entity_poly.entity_id
_entity_poly.type
_entity_poly.pdbx_seq_one_letter_code
_entity_poly.pdbx_strand_id
1 'polypeptide(L)'
;MSHNIIRRIFGDRKLPENLSGNDYERFMQENFPKWIQEFEESGFLEATKLPVIKSEDEFLQKLREHKDDLMVIKFWKHACIPCLSFAEMYKQASEQCKAEKRRIVWYSVDTKDIDTRSLVEYQLVTGTPTIQTFNGLKQVGKEIRATNAEDLMKELTLREATVMSR
;
A
#
# COMPACT_ATOMS: atom_id res chain seq x y z
N MET A 1 20.26 -0.19 -2.61
CA MET A 1 19.76 0.42 -1.36
C MET A 1 18.55 1.28 -1.71
N SER A 2 17.33 0.92 -1.29
CA SER A 2 16.21 1.85 -1.39
C SER A 2 16.57 3.06 -0.52
N HIS A 3 16.68 4.23 -1.14
CA HIS A 3 16.90 5.45 -0.38
C HIS A 3 15.65 5.70 0.47
N ASN A 4 15.83 6.16 1.71
CA ASN A 4 14.74 6.58 2.57
C ASN A 4 13.79 7.49 1.77
N ILE A 5 12.48 7.22 1.80
CA ILE A 5 11.50 7.94 0.98
C ILE A 5 11.55 9.45 1.22
N ILE A 6 11.82 9.89 2.45
CA ILE A 6 11.96 11.30 2.82
C ILE A 6 13.11 11.92 2.05
N ARG A 7 14.26 11.25 1.98
CA ARG A 7 15.41 11.74 1.21
C ARG A 7 15.10 11.79 -0.29
N ARG A 8 14.31 10.84 -0.81
CA ARG A 8 13.92 10.83 -2.24
C ARG A 8 12.95 11.96 -2.59
N ILE A 9 12.03 12.30 -1.68
CA ILE A 9 11.05 13.37 -1.91
C ILE A 9 11.68 14.75 -1.67
N PHE A 10 12.48 14.89 -0.61
CA PHE A 10 12.91 16.19 -0.07
C PHE A 10 14.41 16.46 -0.17
N GLY A 11 15.24 15.45 -0.42
CA GLY A 11 16.70 15.55 -0.25
C GLY A 11 17.40 16.55 -1.18
N ASP A 12 16.85 16.80 -2.36
CA ASP A 12 17.42 17.72 -3.34
C ASP A 12 16.70 19.09 -3.37
N ARG A 13 15.78 19.32 -2.43
CA ARG A 13 15.00 20.57 -2.38
C ARG A 13 15.82 21.67 -1.70
N LYS A 14 15.90 22.84 -2.35
CA LYS A 14 16.50 24.05 -1.74
C LYS A 14 15.57 24.60 -0.68
N LEU A 15 15.98 24.50 0.58
CA LEU A 15 15.27 25.12 1.69
C LEU A 15 15.73 26.58 1.86
N PRO A 16 14.82 27.50 2.18
CA PRO A 16 15.18 28.89 2.40
C PRO A 16 15.95 29.03 3.73
N GLU A 17 17.16 29.57 3.68
CA GLU A 17 18.01 29.77 4.85
C GLU A 17 17.63 31.02 5.68
N ASN A 18 16.93 31.97 5.04
CA ASN A 18 16.62 33.28 5.63
C ASN A 18 15.19 33.39 6.18
N LEU A 19 14.37 32.34 6.07
CA LEU A 19 13.04 32.32 6.67
C LEU A 19 13.13 31.82 8.12
N SER A 20 12.34 32.42 9.01
CA SER A 20 12.27 32.00 10.42
C SER A 20 10.82 31.87 10.87
N GLY A 21 10.60 31.03 11.89
CA GLY A 21 9.28 30.84 12.52
C GLY A 21 8.16 30.57 11.52
N ASN A 22 7.07 31.34 11.65
CA ASN A 22 5.84 31.16 10.88
C ASN A 22 6.02 31.25 9.36
N ASP A 23 6.99 32.02 8.87
CA ASP A 23 7.23 32.15 7.43
C ASP A 23 7.86 30.87 6.86
N TYR A 24 8.76 30.23 7.63
CA TYR A 24 9.31 28.93 7.28
C TYR A 24 8.23 27.84 7.34
N GLU A 25 7.39 27.85 8.38
CA GLU A 25 6.28 26.89 8.49
C GLU A 25 5.30 27.02 7.32
N ARG A 26 4.92 28.24 6.95
CA ARG A 26 4.07 28.51 5.79
C ARG A 26 4.71 28.01 4.49
N PHE A 27 5.99 28.31 4.30
CA PHE A 27 6.75 27.80 3.16
C PHE A 27 6.69 26.27 3.09
N MET A 28 6.90 25.58 4.22
CA MET A 28 6.82 24.12 4.25
C MET A 28 5.40 23.62 3.98
N GLN A 29 4.36 24.22 4.57
CA GLN A 29 2.96 23.84 4.34
C GLN A 29 2.54 23.98 2.87
N GLU A 30 3.01 25.02 2.19
CA GLU A 30 2.71 25.27 0.78
C GLU A 30 3.45 24.34 -0.18
N ASN A 31 4.68 23.93 0.16
CA ASN A 31 5.55 23.17 -0.73
C ASN A 31 5.53 21.67 -0.47
N PHE A 32 5.34 21.23 0.77
CA PHE A 32 5.39 19.82 1.13
C PHE A 32 4.38 18.95 0.37
N PRO A 33 3.09 19.33 0.24
CA PRO A 33 2.14 18.57 -0.57
C PRO A 33 2.53 18.51 -2.04
N LYS A 34 3.03 19.62 -2.61
CA LYS A 34 3.47 19.71 -4.01
C LYS A 34 4.65 18.77 -4.27
N TRP A 35 5.62 18.74 -3.37
CA TRP A 35 6.78 17.85 -3.51
C TRP A 35 6.41 16.38 -3.43
N ILE A 36 5.43 16.02 -2.59
CA ILE A 36 4.92 14.64 -2.55
C ILE A 36 4.20 14.30 -3.85
N GLN A 37 3.34 15.20 -4.34
CA GLN A 37 2.64 15.03 -5.61
C GLN A 37 3.63 14.87 -6.79
N GLU A 38 4.62 15.74 -6.91
CA GLU A 38 5.67 15.65 -7.92
C GLU A 38 6.42 14.31 -7.85
N PHE A 39 6.69 13.81 -6.65
CA PHE A 39 7.31 12.51 -6.46
C PHE A 39 6.39 11.36 -6.89
N GLU A 40 5.11 11.39 -6.53
CA GLU A 40 4.11 10.41 -6.98
C GLU A 40 4.01 10.38 -8.52
N GLU A 41 3.96 11.55 -9.15
CA GLU A 41 3.87 11.76 -10.59
C GLU A 41 5.19 11.51 -11.35
N SER A 42 6.33 11.41 -10.66
CA SER A 42 7.63 11.08 -11.26
C SER A 42 7.72 9.67 -11.87
N GLY A 43 6.64 8.89 -11.78
CA GLY A 43 6.56 7.49 -12.19
C GLY A 43 6.66 6.52 -11.00
N PHE A 44 6.85 7.01 -9.78
CA PHE A 44 6.94 6.16 -8.59
C PHE A 44 5.68 5.31 -8.36
N LEU A 45 4.49 5.92 -8.50
CA LEU A 45 3.23 5.17 -8.34
C LEU A 45 3.06 4.10 -9.41
N GLU A 46 3.44 4.38 -10.66
CA GLU A 46 3.37 3.39 -11.74
C GLU A 46 4.37 2.25 -11.52
N ALA A 47 5.60 2.57 -11.10
CA ALA A 47 6.64 1.57 -10.80
C ALA A 47 6.26 0.63 -9.63
N THR A 48 5.47 1.13 -8.67
CA THR A 48 5.07 0.38 -7.46
C THR A 48 3.62 -0.12 -7.51
N LYS A 49 3.00 -0.07 -8.68
CA LYS A 49 1.59 -0.38 -8.90
C LYS A 49 1.27 -1.85 -8.66
N LEU A 50 0.16 -2.05 -7.94
CA LEU A 50 -0.55 -3.33 -7.80
C LEU A 50 -1.89 -3.22 -8.55
N PRO A 51 -2.49 -4.34 -9.01
CA PRO A 51 -3.85 -4.34 -9.53
C PRO A 51 -4.82 -3.62 -8.61
N VAL A 52 -5.80 -2.89 -9.16
CA VAL A 52 -6.71 -2.04 -8.38
C VAL A 52 -8.07 -2.72 -8.26
N ILE A 53 -8.69 -2.61 -7.09
CA ILE A 53 -10.11 -2.87 -6.85
C ILE A 53 -10.77 -1.50 -6.65
N LYS A 54 -11.79 -1.20 -7.46
CA LYS A 54 -12.44 0.10 -7.55
C LYS A 54 -13.77 0.20 -6.82
N SER A 55 -14.37 -0.93 -6.45
CA SER A 55 -15.66 -0.95 -5.76
C SER A 55 -15.81 -2.18 -4.86
N GLU A 56 -16.85 -2.17 -4.03
CA GLU A 56 -17.25 -3.33 -3.23
C GLU A 56 -17.68 -4.52 -4.10
N ASP A 57 -18.39 -4.27 -5.20
CA ASP A 57 -18.80 -5.32 -6.14
C ASP A 57 -17.58 -6.00 -6.79
N GLU A 58 -16.58 -5.22 -7.20
CA GLU A 58 -15.33 -5.77 -7.74
C GLU A 58 -14.58 -6.57 -6.67
N PHE A 59 -14.54 -6.09 -5.42
CA PHE A 59 -13.97 -6.83 -4.31
C PHE A 59 -14.64 -8.21 -4.13
N LEU A 60 -15.98 -8.24 -4.09
CA LEU A 60 -16.74 -9.49 -3.96
C LEU A 60 -16.53 -10.42 -5.15
N GLN A 61 -16.41 -9.87 -6.37
CA GLN A 61 -16.07 -10.64 -7.56
C GLN A 61 -14.68 -11.27 -7.42
N LYS A 62 -13.66 -10.50 -6.98
CA LYS A 62 -12.30 -11.00 -6.79
C LYS A 62 -12.19 -12.07 -5.71
N LEU A 63 -12.92 -11.94 -4.61
CA LEU A 63 -13.01 -12.99 -3.59
C LEU A 63 -13.55 -14.32 -4.16
N ARG A 64 -14.51 -14.26 -5.09
CA ARG A 64 -15.07 -15.45 -5.74
C ARG A 64 -14.13 -16.03 -6.79
N GLU A 65 -13.51 -15.16 -7.61
CA GLU A 65 -12.52 -15.53 -8.63
C GLU A 65 -11.32 -16.26 -8.00
N HIS A 66 -10.85 -15.75 -6.86
CA HIS A 66 -9.68 -16.25 -6.13
C HIS A 66 -10.05 -17.06 -4.89
N LYS A 67 -11.17 -17.79 -4.93
CA LYS A 67 -11.69 -18.53 -3.77
C LYS A 67 -10.69 -19.52 -3.15
N ASP A 68 -9.78 -20.05 -3.97
CA ASP A 68 -8.81 -21.07 -3.58
C ASP A 68 -7.39 -20.47 -3.41
N ASP A 69 -7.22 -19.17 -3.59
CA ASP A 69 -5.95 -18.44 -3.44
C ASP A 69 -5.98 -17.56 -2.17
N LEU A 70 -4.80 -17.14 -1.72
CA LEU A 70 -4.67 -16.09 -0.71
C LEU A 70 -4.68 -14.73 -1.42
N MET A 71 -5.72 -13.94 -1.18
CA MET A 71 -5.81 -12.58 -1.69
C MET A 71 -5.25 -11.58 -0.67
N VAL A 72 -4.26 -10.78 -1.07
CA VAL A 72 -3.62 -9.75 -0.26
C VAL A 72 -4.06 -8.38 -0.79
N ILE A 73 -4.59 -7.54 0.10
CA ILE A 73 -5.12 -6.23 -0.27
C ILE A 73 -4.36 -5.15 0.47
N LYS A 74 -3.77 -4.24 -0.31
CA LYS A 74 -3.16 -3.01 0.17
C LYS A 74 -4.15 -1.85 0.10
N PHE A 75 -4.66 -1.42 1.26
CA PHE A 75 -5.39 -0.16 1.37
C PHE A 75 -4.40 1.00 1.49
N TRP A 76 -4.53 2.00 0.64
CA TRP A 76 -3.60 3.13 0.57
C TRP A 76 -4.32 4.43 0.21
N LYS A 77 -3.60 5.55 0.11
CA LYS A 77 -4.10 6.82 -0.43
C LYS A 77 -2.95 7.68 -0.94
N HIS A 78 -3.28 8.64 -1.80
CA HIS A 78 -2.36 9.70 -2.22
C HIS A 78 -1.84 10.53 -1.05
N ALA A 79 -0.65 11.11 -1.23
CA ALA A 79 0.06 11.94 -0.27
C ALA A 79 0.31 11.25 1.09
N CYS A 80 0.43 9.92 1.09
CA CYS A 80 0.66 9.12 2.28
C CYS A 80 2.12 8.67 2.37
N ILE A 81 2.95 9.39 3.13
CA ILE A 81 4.37 9.05 3.31
C ILE A 81 4.59 7.59 3.76
N PRO A 82 3.83 7.03 4.73
CA PRO A 82 3.94 5.62 5.07
C PRO A 82 3.61 4.70 3.89
N CYS A 83 2.59 5.02 3.10
CA CYS A 83 2.20 4.23 1.93
C CYS A 83 3.31 4.22 0.88
N LEU A 84 3.93 5.37 0.61
CA LEU A 84 5.06 5.50 -0.30
C LEU A 84 6.30 4.75 0.23
N SER A 85 6.55 4.80 1.54
CA SER A 85 7.69 4.12 2.18
C SER A 85 7.68 2.61 1.96
N PHE A 86 6.49 1.99 1.98
CA PHE A 86 6.33 0.55 1.85
C PHE A 86 5.93 0.09 0.44
N ALA A 87 5.68 1.00 -0.50
CA ALA A 87 5.16 0.66 -1.83
C ALA A 87 6.08 -0.30 -2.60
N GLU A 88 7.38 -0.05 -2.60
CA GLU A 88 8.38 -0.92 -3.25
C GLU A 88 8.44 -2.31 -2.60
N MET A 89 8.34 -2.37 -1.26
CA MET A 89 8.33 -3.64 -0.52
C MET A 89 7.15 -4.52 -0.92
N TYR A 90 5.94 -3.95 -0.99
CA TYR A 90 4.75 -4.70 -1.41
C TYR A 90 4.83 -5.14 -2.87
N LYS A 91 5.37 -4.28 -3.75
CA LYS A 91 5.59 -4.62 -5.15
C LYS A 91 6.57 -5.79 -5.31
N GLN A 92 7.71 -5.73 -4.63
CA GLN A 92 8.70 -6.79 -4.62
C GLN A 92 8.15 -8.10 -4.07
N ALA A 93 7.40 -8.07 -2.96
CA ALA A 93 6.75 -9.26 -2.42
C ALA A 93 5.74 -9.87 -3.40
N SER A 94 4.95 -9.03 -4.08
CA SER A 94 4.02 -9.49 -5.11
C SER A 94 4.72 -10.15 -6.30
N GLU A 95 5.81 -9.56 -6.79
CA GLU A 95 6.61 -10.10 -7.89
C GLU A 95 7.32 -11.39 -7.50
N GLN A 96 7.86 -11.45 -6.28
CA GLN A 96 8.47 -12.65 -5.73
C GLN A 96 7.45 -13.80 -5.64
N CYS A 97 6.27 -13.56 -5.07
CA CYS A 97 5.21 -14.57 -4.99
C CYS A 97 4.81 -15.09 -6.37
N LYS A 98 4.72 -14.20 -7.37
CA LYS A 98 4.42 -14.58 -8.76
C LYS A 98 5.54 -15.41 -9.38
N ALA A 99 6.80 -15.02 -9.19
CA ALA A 99 7.96 -15.75 -9.70
C ALA A 99 8.07 -17.16 -9.09
N GLU A 100 7.77 -17.28 -7.80
CA GLU A 100 7.73 -18.54 -7.04
C GLU A 100 6.45 -19.36 -7.32
N LYS A 101 5.54 -18.88 -8.17
CA LYS A 101 4.24 -19.51 -8.48
C LYS A 101 3.40 -19.83 -7.24
N ARG A 102 3.50 -18.98 -6.22
CA ARG A 102 2.69 -19.07 -5.00
C ARG A 102 1.24 -18.76 -5.31
N ARG A 103 0.32 -19.33 -4.54
CA ARG A 103 -1.12 -19.11 -4.71
C ARG A 103 -1.55 -17.83 -3.98
N ILE A 104 -0.87 -16.73 -4.29
CA ILE A 104 -1.04 -15.43 -3.65
C ILE A 104 -1.28 -14.37 -4.72
N VAL A 105 -2.43 -13.71 -4.65
CA VAL A 105 -2.81 -12.62 -5.56
C VAL A 105 -2.86 -11.31 -4.81
N TRP A 106 -2.44 -10.23 -5.46
CA TRP A 106 -2.30 -8.92 -4.84
C TRP A 106 -3.22 -7.91 -5.51
N TYR A 107 -3.89 -7.11 -4.67
CA TYR A 107 -4.71 -6.00 -5.09
C TYR A 107 -4.44 -4.77 -4.21
N SER A 108 -4.93 -3.63 -4.66
CA SER A 108 -4.88 -2.38 -3.95
C SER A 108 -6.21 -1.65 -4.03
N VAL A 109 -6.50 -0.89 -2.97
CA VAL A 109 -7.71 -0.07 -2.85
C VAL A 109 -7.27 1.32 -2.41
N ASP A 110 -7.60 2.34 -3.19
CA ASP A 110 -7.46 3.73 -2.73
C ASP A 110 -8.60 4.02 -1.74
N THR A 111 -8.24 4.37 -0.52
CA THR A 111 -9.19 4.68 0.57
C THR A 111 -9.84 6.05 0.45
N LYS A 112 -9.41 6.87 -0.52
CA LYS A 112 -9.94 8.21 -0.80
C LYS A 112 -10.73 8.29 -2.09
N ASP A 113 -10.77 7.23 -2.88
CA ASP A 113 -11.70 7.11 -4.00
C ASP A 113 -13.14 7.04 -3.46
N ILE A 114 -14.08 7.70 -4.14
CA ILE A 114 -15.48 7.73 -3.74
C ILE A 114 -16.14 6.36 -3.92
N ASP A 115 -15.75 5.61 -4.95
CA ASP A 115 -16.36 4.33 -5.33
C ASP A 115 -15.92 3.18 -4.39
N THR A 116 -14.83 3.36 -3.65
CA THR A 116 -14.30 2.39 -2.68
C THR A 116 -14.79 2.65 -1.25
N ARG A 117 -15.50 3.75 -1.00
CA ARG A 117 -15.86 4.18 0.36
C ARG A 117 -16.59 3.10 1.17
N SER A 118 -17.62 2.48 0.59
CA SER A 118 -18.40 1.43 1.27
C SER A 118 -17.51 0.23 1.64
N LEU A 119 -16.61 -0.17 0.74
CA LEU A 119 -15.65 -1.24 0.99
C LEU A 119 -14.71 -0.90 2.15
N VAL A 120 -14.17 0.32 2.17
CA VAL A 120 -13.23 0.79 3.21
C VAL A 120 -13.91 0.82 4.58
N GLU A 121 -15.14 1.33 4.64
CA GLU A 121 -15.95 1.38 5.85
C GLU A 121 -16.30 -0.04 6.34
N TYR A 122 -16.74 -0.93 5.44
CA TYR A 122 -17.07 -2.32 5.77
C TYR A 122 -15.87 -3.13 6.27
N GLN A 123 -14.69 -2.90 5.69
CA GLN A 123 -13.43 -3.52 6.13
C GLN A 123 -12.79 -2.84 7.35
N LEU A 124 -13.46 -1.83 7.93
CA LEU A 124 -13.04 -1.09 9.13
C LEU A 124 -11.61 -0.54 9.02
N VAL A 125 -11.23 -0.05 7.85
CA VAL A 125 -9.88 0.47 7.60
C VAL A 125 -9.75 1.87 8.20
N THR A 126 -9.02 2.00 9.31
CA THR A 126 -8.85 3.28 10.02
C THR A 126 -7.54 4.00 9.72
N GLY A 127 -6.62 3.38 8.97
CA GLY A 127 -5.29 3.91 8.69
C GLY A 127 -4.73 3.39 7.36
N THR A 128 -3.62 3.98 6.91
CA THR A 128 -2.94 3.58 5.67
C THR A 128 -1.41 3.64 5.79
N PRO A 129 -0.66 2.69 5.22
CA PRO A 129 -1.19 1.51 4.54
C PRO A 129 -1.75 0.50 5.53
N THR A 130 -2.81 -0.21 5.12
CA THR A 130 -3.34 -1.38 5.84
C THR A 130 -3.29 -2.57 4.90
N ILE A 131 -2.73 -3.68 5.37
CA ILE A 131 -2.62 -4.93 4.61
C ILE A 131 -3.54 -5.97 5.24
N GLN A 132 -4.58 -6.37 4.51
CA GLN A 132 -5.49 -7.44 4.91
C GLN A 132 -5.35 -8.62 3.95
N THR A 133 -5.58 -9.82 4.47
CA THR A 133 -5.52 -11.06 3.70
C THR A 133 -6.84 -11.80 3.75
N PHE A 134 -7.23 -12.40 2.63
CA PHE A 134 -8.51 -13.09 2.46
C PHE A 134 -8.30 -14.43 1.76
N ASN A 135 -9.20 -15.38 2.03
CA ASN A 135 -9.34 -16.59 1.25
C ASN A 135 -10.83 -16.98 1.23
N GLY A 136 -11.35 -17.29 0.04
CA GLY A 136 -12.80 -17.35 -0.18
C GLY A 136 -13.46 -16.02 0.21
N LEU A 137 -14.56 -16.09 0.97
CA LEU A 137 -15.31 -14.91 1.42
C LEU A 137 -14.91 -14.41 2.82
N LYS A 138 -13.73 -14.80 3.33
CA LYS A 138 -13.34 -14.53 4.72
C LYS A 138 -11.96 -13.92 4.82
N GLN A 139 -11.80 -12.99 5.75
CA GLN A 139 -10.49 -12.52 6.15
C GLN A 139 -9.72 -13.64 6.86
N VAL A 140 -8.44 -13.78 6.52
CA VAL A 140 -7.51 -14.73 7.14
C VAL A 140 -6.66 -13.93 8.12
N GLY A 141 -6.87 -14.14 9.41
CA GLY A 141 -6.13 -13.51 10.52
C GLY A 141 -6.20 -11.97 10.54
N LYS A 142 -5.32 -11.35 11.34
CA LYS A 142 -5.27 -9.89 11.53
C LYS A 142 -4.47 -9.21 10.40
N GLU A 143 -4.62 -7.89 10.32
CA GLU A 143 -3.80 -7.04 9.46
C GLU A 143 -2.30 -7.32 9.63
N ILE A 144 -1.56 -7.29 8.51
CA ILE A 144 -0.11 -7.48 8.52
C ILE A 144 0.56 -6.15 8.85
N ARG A 145 1.45 -6.16 9.86
CA ARG A 145 2.21 -5.00 10.35
C ARG A 145 3.71 -5.09 10.09
N ALA A 146 4.11 -5.88 9.08
CA ALA A 146 5.50 -6.05 8.70
C ALA A 146 6.13 -4.70 8.27
N THR A 147 7.33 -4.43 8.76
CA THR A 147 8.11 -3.21 8.46
C THR A 147 9.27 -3.47 7.51
N ASN A 148 9.47 -4.72 7.11
CA ASN A 148 10.47 -5.17 6.16
C ASN A 148 9.95 -6.37 5.34
N ALA A 149 10.65 -6.70 4.26
CA ALA A 149 10.23 -7.74 3.32
C ALA A 149 10.27 -9.15 3.93
N GLU A 150 11.23 -9.45 4.82
CA GLU A 150 11.35 -10.76 5.45
C GLU A 150 10.13 -11.07 6.33
N ASP A 151 9.75 -10.13 7.20
CA ASP A 151 8.57 -10.25 8.05
C ASP A 151 7.28 -10.34 7.23
N LEU A 152 7.18 -9.58 6.13
CA LEU A 152 6.04 -9.65 5.23
C LEU A 152 5.92 -11.05 4.61
N MET A 153 7.01 -11.58 4.07
CA MET A 153 7.02 -12.91 3.44
C MET A 153 6.76 -14.03 4.46
N LYS A 154 7.21 -13.86 5.70
CA LYS A 154 6.90 -14.78 6.81
C LYS A 154 5.40 -14.81 7.12
N GLU A 155 4.76 -13.64 7.27
CA GLU A 155 3.31 -13.56 7.48
C GLU A 155 2.52 -14.20 6.33
N LEU A 156 2.91 -13.93 5.08
CA LEU A 156 2.27 -14.51 3.90
C LEU A 156 2.37 -16.04 3.88
N THR A 157 3.54 -16.58 4.25
CA THR A 157 3.76 -18.03 4.35
C THR A 157 2.90 -18.67 5.43
N LEU A 158 2.76 -18.02 6.60
CA LEU A 158 1.85 -18.49 7.65
C LEU A 158 0.39 -18.51 7.17
N ARG A 159 -0.02 -17.50 6.39
CA ARG A 159 -1.41 -17.40 5.91
C ARG A 159 -1.69 -18.40 4.78
N GLU A 160 -0.74 -18.58 3.87
CA GLU A 160 -0.83 -19.59 2.80
C GLU A 160 -0.93 -21.01 3.39
N ALA A 161 -0.10 -21.36 4.38
CA ALA A 161 -0.17 -22.65 5.06
C ALA A 161 -1.54 -22.88 5.74
N THR A 162 -2.11 -21.82 6.35
CA THR A 162 -3.44 -21.88 6.97
C THR A 162 -4.53 -22.18 5.94
N VAL A 163 -4.42 -21.60 4.74
CA VAL A 163 -5.37 -21.82 3.64
C VAL A 163 -5.22 -23.21 3.03
N MET A 164 -4.00 -23.68 2.79
CA MET A 164 -3.73 -24.99 2.18
C MET A 164 -4.02 -26.19 3.09
N SER A 165 -4.17 -25.97 4.39
CA SER A 165 -4.51 -27.02 5.36
C SER A 165 -6.02 -27.36 5.46
N ARG A 166 -6.86 -26.71 4.65
CA ARG A 166 -8.32 -26.88 4.61
C ARG A 166 -8.77 -27.61 3.36
#